data_AF-A0A0F9BWK8-F1
#
_entry.id   AF-A0A0F9BWK8-F1
#
_cell.length_a   1.000
_cell.length_b   1.000
_cell.length_c   1.000
_cell.angle_alpha   90.00
_cell.angle_beta   90.00
_cell.angle_gamma   90.00
#
_symmetry.space_group_name_H-M   'P 1'
#
loop_
_entity.id
_entity.type
_entity.pdbx_description
1 polymer ?
#
loop_
_entity_poly.entity_id
_entity_poly.type
_entity_poly.pdbx_seq_one_letter_code
_entity_poly.pdbx_strand_id
1 'polypeptide(L)' 'MEKLNVNRLREEAVTEARKEFKAARTTEERHYARLALQRALREGK' A
#
# COMPACT_ATOMS: atom_id res chain seq x y z
N MET A 1 10.39 -18.77 17.25
CA MET A 1 10.12 -17.51 16.54
C MET A 1 9.59 -17.86 15.17
N GLU A 2 8.28 -17.74 14.96
CA GLU A 2 7.71 -17.81 13.61
C GLU A 2 8.36 -16.72 12.77
N LYS A 3 8.99 -17.09 11.66
CA LYS A 3 9.50 -16.14 10.68
C LYS A 3 8.28 -15.48 10.05
N LEU A 4 7.86 -14.33 10.59
CA LEU A 4 6.91 -13.42 9.95
C LEU A 4 7.33 -13.29 8.49
N ASN A 5 6.48 -13.77 7.58
CA ASN A 5 6.80 -13.79 6.17
C ASN A 5 6.70 -12.34 5.66
N VAL A 6 7.80 -11.60 5.78
CA VAL A 6 7.91 -10.18 5.46
C VAL A 6 7.42 -9.90 4.04
N ASN A 7 7.59 -10.85 3.12
CA ASN A 7 7.09 -10.76 1.75
C ASN A 7 5.56 -10.72 1.69
N ARG A 8 4.88 -11.56 2.48
CA ARG A 8 3.42 -11.58 2.56
C ARG A 8 2.86 -10.26 3.13
N LEU A 9 3.49 -9.72 4.17
CA LEU A 9 3.10 -8.43 4.76
C LEU A 9 3.26 -7.28 3.76
N ARG A 10 4.33 -7.30 2.95
CA ARG A 10 4.54 -6.32 1.87
C ARG A 10 3.46 -6.42 0.79
N GLU A 11 3.09 -7.63 0.38
CA GLU A 11 2.03 -7.86 -0.61
C GLU A 11 0.65 -7.41 -0.09
N GLU A 12 0.35 -7.69 1.17
CA GLU A 12 -0.87 -7.22 1.85
C GLU A 12 -0.92 -5.68 1.89
N ALA A 13 0.18 -5.03 2.29
CA ALA A 13 0.28 -3.57 2.34
C ALA A 13 0.10 -2.91 0.95
N VAL A 14 0.68 -3.48 -0.11
CA VAL A 14 0.47 -2.99 -1.49
C VAL A 14 -0.99 -3.18 -1.91
N THR A 15 -1.62 -4.28 -1.51
CA THR A 15 -3.02 -4.58 -1.84
C THR A 15 -3.97 -3.60 -1.16
N GLU A 16 -3.75 -3.28 0.11
CA GLU A 16 -4.53 -2.29 0.84
C GLU A 16 -4.36 -0.88 0.24
N ALA A 17 -3.13 -0.45 -0.01
CA ALA A 17 -2.88 0.85 -0.62
C ALA A 17 -3.54 0.99 -2.00
N ARG A 18 -3.64 -0.10 -2.79
CA ARG A 18 -4.40 -0.12 -4.06
C ARG A 18 -5.89 0.04 -3.84
N LYS A 19 -6.47 -0.60 -2.81
CA LYS A 19 -7.90 -0.46 -2.48
C LYS A 19 -8.21 0.96 -2.08
N GLU A 20 -7.41 1.57 -1.22
CA GLU A 20 -7.59 2.96 -0.79
C GLU A 20 -7.48 3.95 -1.96
N PHE A 21 -6.48 3.78 -2.82
CA PHE A 21 -6.33 4.61 -4.01
C PHE A 21 -7.54 4.52 -4.96
N LYS A 22 -8.14 3.33 -5.06
CA LYS A 22 -9.35 3.10 -5.89
C LYS A 22 -10.62 3.65 -5.23
N ALA A 23 -10.68 3.65 -3.90
CA ALA A 23 -11.80 4.16 -3.11
C ALA A 23 -11.79 5.69 -2.94
N ALA A 24 -10.63 6.34 -3.10
CA ALA A 24 -10.46 7.78 -3.00
C ALA A 24 -11.40 8.55 -3.95
N ARG A 25 -12.19 9.48 -3.39
CA ARG A 25 -13.21 10.26 -4.08
C ARG A 25 -12.76 11.68 -4.37
N THR A 26 -11.93 12.24 -3.49
CA THR A 26 -11.41 13.60 -3.67
C THR A 26 -10.03 13.60 -4.31
N THR A 27 -9.66 14.75 -4.89
CA THR A 27 -8.31 14.96 -5.47
C THR A 27 -7.22 14.83 -4.40
N GLU A 28 -7.51 15.30 -3.19
CA GLU A 28 -6.60 15.27 -2.05
C GLU A 28 -6.43 13.83 -1.51
N GLU A 29 -7.51 13.09 -1.31
CA GLU A 29 -7.46 11.66 -0.94
C GLU A 29 -6.67 10.85 -1.98
N ARG A 30 -6.91 11.11 -3.27
CA ARG A 30 -6.20 10.43 -4.36
C ARG A 30 -4.71 10.79 -4.37
N HIS A 31 -4.35 12.01 -3.99
CA HIS A 31 -2.96 12.44 -3.84
C HIS A 31 -2.26 11.65 -2.72
N TYR A 32 -2.84 11.62 -1.52
CA TYR A 32 -2.25 10.92 -0.38
C TYR A 32 -2.24 9.40 -0.59
N ALA A 33 -3.31 8.80 -1.11
CA ALA A 33 -3.36 7.37 -1.40
C ALA A 33 -2.33 6.98 -2.48
N ARG A 34 -2.04 7.86 -3.45
CA ARG A 34 -0.95 7.64 -4.42
C ARG A 34 0.42 7.63 -3.75
N LEU A 35 0.68 8.57 -2.83
CA LEU A 35 1.93 8.62 -2.08
C LEU A 35 2.11 7.37 -1.21
N ALA A 36 1.05 6.93 -0.53
CA ALA A 36 1.05 5.71 0.27
C ALA A 36 1.35 4.46 -0.59
N LEU A 37 0.69 4.34 -1.75
CA LEU A 37 0.94 3.25 -2.70
C LEU A 37 2.38 3.25 -3.23
N GLN A 38 2.93 4.43 -3.55
CA GLN A 38 4.33 4.54 -3.98
C GLN A 38 5.31 4.10 -2.90
N ARG A 39 5.05 4.41 -1.62
CA ARG A 39 5.88 3.96 -0.50
C ARG A 39 5.81 2.44 -0.35
N ALA A 40 4.60 1.87 -0.34
CA ALA A 40 4.39 0.43 -0.22
C ALA A 40 5.08 -0.36 -1.35
N LEU A 41 5.04 0.13 -2.59
CA LEU A 41 5.73 -0.50 -3.72
C LEU A 41 7.26 -0.40 -3.63
N ARG A 42 7.79 0.64 -2.98
CA ARG A 42 9.23 0.83 -2.80
C ARG A 42 9.78 -0.07 -1.70
N GLU A 43 9.03 -0.21 -0.61
CA GLU A 43 9.34 -1.11 0.51
C GLU A 43 9.08 -2.59 0.19
N GLY A 44 8.21 -2.86 -0.79
CA GLY A 44 7.93 -4.21 -1.30
C GLY A 44 9.04 -4.83 -2.16
N LYS A 45 10.03 -4.03 -2.58
CA LYS A 45 11.22 -4.50 -3.33
C LYS A 45 12.27 -5.13 -2.41
#